data_AF-A0A7M7R8Q2-F1
#
_entry.id   AF-A0A7M7R8Q2-F1
#
_cell.length_a   1.000
_cell.length_b   1.000
_cell.length_c   1.000
_cell.angle_alpha   90.00
_cell.angle_beta   90.00
_cell.angle_gamma   90.00
#
_symmetry.space_group_name_H-M   'P 1'
#
loop_
_entity.id
_entity.type
_entity.pdbx_description
1 polymer ?
#
loop_
_entity_poly.entity_id
_entity_poly.type
_entity_poly.pdbx_seq_one_letter_code
_entity_poly.pdbx_strand_id
1 'polypeptide(L)'
;MAGEKNILSLRFNQDQGCFTCCMESGLRVYNVEPLVEKAHLENDIMGSIAIAEMLWRTNIIAIVGGGTRPKFAENTVLIYDDLSKKFIMEVTFTSPIKAIRLRRDKMIVALQREIHVFSFPMPTRRLLTLETRDNPMGLIEVATLATAQKQLLAFPGHKQGSVQLIDLGATEAGSSSAPATLAAHQGALACLAVNNSGTMIATASTQGTLVRVWDSIRRHLLVELRRGADPATLYCITFSRDSEFLCASSDKGTVHIFALKDTQLNRRSTFSKMGFLGNYVESQWALATFTVPPECACVCAFGTRSSVIAICMDGTFHKYVFTADGNCNREAFDVFLDVCDHDDF
;
A
#
# COMPACT_ATOMS: atom_id res chain seq x y z
N MET A 1 -1.18 33.36 5.97
CA MET A 1 -1.34 32.34 7.03
C MET A 1 -1.36 31.01 6.31
N ALA A 2 -0.33 30.19 6.46
CA ALA A 2 -0.30 28.87 5.81
C ALA A 2 -1.45 28.04 6.37
N GLY A 3 -2.44 27.71 5.54
CA GLY A 3 -3.51 26.80 5.95
C GLY A 3 -2.89 25.52 6.47
N GLU A 4 -3.35 25.04 7.62
CA GLU A 4 -2.79 23.85 8.24
C GLU A 4 -2.80 22.68 7.24
N LYS A 5 -1.61 22.11 7.01
CA LYS A 5 -1.36 20.97 6.12
C LYS A 5 -1.88 19.68 6.75
N ASN A 6 -3.18 19.63 7.06
CA ASN A 6 -3.78 18.54 7.82
C ASN A 6 -4.13 17.35 6.91
N ILE A 7 -3.08 16.68 6.41
CA ILE A 7 -3.19 15.42 5.69
C ILE A 7 -3.48 14.31 6.70
N LEU A 8 -4.50 13.50 6.43
CA LEU A 8 -4.93 12.37 7.26
C LEU A 8 -4.43 11.05 6.69
N SER A 9 -4.40 10.89 5.36
CA SER A 9 -3.81 9.71 4.73
C SER A 9 -3.42 9.98 3.27
N LEU A 10 -2.46 9.18 2.79
CA LEU A 10 -1.98 9.17 1.42
C LEU A 10 -2.04 7.75 0.86
N ARG A 11 -2.47 7.59 -0.39
CA ARG A 11 -2.55 6.25 -1.01
C ARG A 11 -2.36 6.33 -2.52
N PHE A 12 -1.41 5.56 -3.05
CA PHE A 12 -1.32 5.33 -4.48
C PHE A 12 -2.45 4.43 -4.97
N ASN A 13 -2.96 4.68 -6.17
CA ASN A 13 -3.85 3.76 -6.85
C ASN A 13 -3.08 2.50 -7.33
N GLN A 14 -3.81 1.52 -7.87
CA GLN A 14 -3.31 0.19 -8.19
C GLN A 14 -2.19 0.17 -9.24
N ASP A 15 -2.20 1.13 -10.16
CA ASP A 15 -1.11 1.30 -11.13
C ASP A 15 -0.01 2.25 -10.64
N GLN A 16 -0.12 2.84 -9.45
CA GLN A 16 0.85 3.81 -8.91
C GLN A 16 0.96 5.09 -9.75
N GLY A 17 0.00 5.33 -10.65
CA GLY A 17 -0.01 6.46 -11.55
C GLY A 17 -0.75 7.69 -11.02
N CYS A 18 -1.58 7.50 -10.00
CA CYS A 18 -2.26 8.54 -9.25
C CYS A 18 -2.13 8.29 -7.76
N PHE A 19 -2.39 9.31 -6.94
CA PHE A 19 -2.56 9.13 -5.50
C PHE A 19 -3.70 9.99 -4.95
N THR A 20 -4.31 9.50 -3.88
CA THR A 20 -5.27 10.24 -3.07
C THR A 20 -4.57 10.90 -1.88
N CYS A 21 -5.04 12.09 -1.54
CA CYS A 21 -4.66 12.83 -0.36
C CYS A 21 -5.92 13.17 0.43
N CYS A 22 -6.16 12.41 1.50
CA CYS A 22 -7.29 12.64 2.39
C CYS A 22 -6.92 13.68 3.44
N MET A 23 -7.79 14.64 3.69
CA MET A 23 -7.49 15.81 4.50
C MET A 23 -8.65 16.15 5.44
N GLU A 24 -8.38 17.00 6.44
CA GLU A 24 -9.42 17.64 7.24
C GLU A 24 -10.34 18.57 6.42
N SER A 25 -9.90 18.95 5.22
CA SER A 25 -10.63 19.83 4.31
C SER A 25 -11.26 19.11 3.11
N GLY A 26 -11.30 17.77 3.11
CA GLY A 26 -11.86 16.98 2.01
C GLY A 26 -10.89 15.97 1.42
N LEU A 27 -10.93 15.82 0.10
CA LEU A 27 -10.14 14.84 -0.66
C LEU A 27 -9.55 15.50 -1.90
N ARG A 28 -8.27 15.27 -2.14
CA ARG A 28 -7.60 15.62 -3.40
C ARG A 28 -7.06 14.38 -4.10
N VAL A 29 -7.06 14.39 -5.43
CA VAL A 29 -6.51 13.32 -6.27
C VAL A 29 -5.48 13.95 -7.20
N TYR A 30 -4.32 13.33 -7.32
CA TYR A 30 -3.22 13.82 -8.16
C TYR A 30 -2.77 12.74 -9.14
N ASN A 31 -2.42 13.15 -10.36
CA ASN A 31 -1.59 12.35 -11.26
C ASN A 31 -0.13 12.46 -10.82
N VAL A 32 0.65 11.38 -10.95
CA VAL A 32 2.04 11.33 -10.46
C VAL A 32 3.05 11.84 -11.48
N GLU A 33 2.86 11.51 -12.77
CA GLU A 33 3.76 11.91 -13.86
C GLU A 33 2.94 12.36 -15.09
N PRO A 34 2.89 13.67 -15.40
CA PRO A 34 3.37 14.80 -14.57
C PRO A 34 2.57 14.95 -13.27
N LEU A 35 3.17 15.56 -12.23
CA LEU A 35 2.49 15.88 -10.98
C LEU A 35 1.44 16.97 -11.25
N VAL A 36 0.16 16.60 -11.21
CA VAL A 36 -0.97 17.51 -11.52
C VAL A 36 -2.17 17.14 -10.65
N GLU A 37 -2.83 18.12 -10.05
CA GLU A 37 -4.11 17.92 -9.37
C GLU A 37 -5.18 17.53 -10.40
N LYS A 38 -5.95 16.47 -10.12
CA LYS A 38 -6.96 15.91 -11.02
C LYS A 38 -8.37 16.09 -10.51
N ALA A 39 -8.53 16.17 -9.19
CA ALA A 39 -9.80 16.42 -8.55
C ALA A 39 -9.57 17.04 -7.17
N HIS A 40 -10.38 18.04 -6.86
CA HIS A 40 -10.44 18.69 -5.55
C HIS A 40 -11.88 18.61 -5.04
N LEU A 41 -12.10 17.75 -4.05
CA LEU A 41 -13.40 17.53 -3.45
C LEU A 41 -13.40 18.20 -2.08
N GLU A 42 -13.90 19.43 -2.05
CA GLU A 42 -13.86 20.32 -0.89
C GLU A 42 -14.69 19.83 0.30
N ASN A 43 -14.41 20.42 1.45
CA ASN A 43 -15.03 20.13 2.74
C ASN A 43 -16.57 20.23 2.73
N ASP A 44 -17.14 21.17 1.98
CA ASP A 44 -18.60 21.33 1.93
C ASP A 44 -19.31 20.11 1.32
N ILE A 45 -18.63 19.46 0.38
CA ILE A 45 -19.09 18.22 -0.26
C ILE A 45 -18.78 17.03 0.66
N MET A 46 -17.52 16.92 1.09
CA MET A 46 -16.95 15.68 1.64
C MET A 46 -16.85 15.62 3.17
N GLY A 47 -16.76 16.76 3.86
CA GLY A 47 -16.24 16.81 5.23
C GLY A 47 -14.78 16.36 5.32
N SER A 48 -14.28 16.08 6.53
CA SER A 48 -12.97 15.45 6.68
C SER A 48 -12.99 13.96 6.30
N ILE A 49 -11.99 13.54 5.52
CA ILE A 49 -11.88 12.18 4.97
C ILE A 49 -10.66 11.48 5.56
N ALA A 50 -10.83 10.26 6.06
CA ALA A 50 -9.73 9.48 6.62
C ALA A 50 -9.17 8.45 5.65
N ILE A 51 -10.02 7.87 4.78
CA ILE A 51 -9.62 6.81 3.84
C ILE A 51 -10.23 7.12 2.47
N ALA A 52 -9.40 7.07 1.42
CA ALA A 52 -9.86 7.08 0.03
C ALA A 52 -9.09 6.04 -0.80
N GLU A 53 -9.83 5.17 -1.49
CA GLU A 53 -9.29 4.14 -2.39
C GLU A 53 -9.87 4.35 -3.80
N MET A 54 -8.99 4.66 -4.76
CA MET A 54 -9.38 4.74 -6.17
C MET A 54 -9.58 3.33 -6.74
N LEU A 55 -10.49 3.18 -7.71
CA LEU A 55 -10.51 2.02 -8.57
C LEU A 55 -9.72 2.31 -9.86
N TRP A 56 -8.45 1.95 -9.88
CA TRP A 56 -7.52 2.23 -10.98
C TRP A 56 -7.52 3.73 -11.33
N ARG A 57 -7.79 4.05 -12.60
CA ARG A 57 -7.98 5.40 -13.12
C ARG A 57 -9.42 5.60 -13.60
N THR A 58 -10.38 4.90 -12.99
CA THR A 58 -11.81 5.16 -13.27
C THR A 58 -12.29 6.37 -12.47
N ASN A 59 -13.55 6.73 -12.70
CA ASN A 59 -14.30 7.73 -11.95
C ASN A 59 -14.76 7.26 -10.56
N ILE A 60 -14.37 6.06 -10.10
CA ILE A 60 -14.90 5.47 -8.86
C ILE A 60 -13.88 5.57 -7.74
N ILE A 61 -14.32 6.15 -6.61
CA ILE A 61 -13.52 6.30 -5.39
C ILE A 61 -14.34 5.79 -4.21
N ALA A 62 -13.79 4.86 -3.43
CA ALA A 62 -14.35 4.47 -2.13
C ALA A 62 -13.81 5.38 -1.04
N ILE A 63 -14.69 5.90 -0.19
CA ILE A 63 -14.41 6.94 0.80
C ILE A 63 -14.92 6.51 2.18
N VAL A 64 -14.17 6.84 3.22
CA VAL A 64 -14.60 6.75 4.63
C VAL A 64 -14.32 8.08 5.32
N GLY A 65 -15.34 8.63 5.99
CA GLY A 65 -15.18 9.81 6.82
C GLY A 65 -14.31 9.54 8.05
N GLY A 66 -13.65 10.57 8.57
CA GLY A 66 -12.89 10.51 9.82
C GLY A 66 -12.15 11.82 10.03
N GLY A 67 -11.23 11.91 11.01
CA GLY A 67 -10.61 13.18 11.38
C GLY A 67 -11.50 14.01 12.32
N THR A 68 -11.29 15.32 12.34
CA THR A 68 -11.92 16.20 13.34
C THR A 68 -13.34 16.65 13.00
N ARG A 69 -13.69 16.75 11.70
CA ARG A 69 -14.99 17.27 11.24
C ARG A 69 -15.63 16.39 10.15
N PRO A 70 -15.85 15.09 10.41
CA PRO A 70 -16.36 14.19 9.39
C PRO A 70 -17.84 14.46 9.12
N LYS A 71 -18.22 14.55 7.85
CA LYS A 71 -19.63 14.61 7.42
C LYS A 71 -20.29 13.22 7.38
N PHE A 72 -19.46 12.19 7.30
CA PHE A 72 -19.87 10.79 7.16
C PHE A 72 -19.26 9.93 8.26
N ALA A 73 -19.94 8.85 8.64
CA ALA A 73 -19.49 7.99 9.74
C ALA A 73 -18.24 7.16 9.36
N GLU A 74 -17.34 6.96 10.33
CA GLU A 74 -16.08 6.21 10.15
C GLU A 74 -16.25 4.69 9.96
N ASN A 75 -17.47 4.18 10.15
CA ASN A 75 -17.85 2.80 9.92
C ASN A 75 -18.66 2.61 8.63
N THR A 76 -18.71 3.62 7.75
CA THR A 76 -19.48 3.57 6.51
C THR A 76 -18.59 3.79 5.29
N VAL A 77 -18.64 2.87 4.33
CA VAL A 77 -18.03 3.02 3.02
C VAL A 77 -19.02 3.74 2.10
N LEU A 78 -18.58 4.83 1.50
CA LEU A 78 -19.30 5.55 0.46
C LEU A 78 -18.58 5.36 -0.87
N ILE A 79 -19.31 5.06 -1.94
CA ILE A 79 -18.76 5.03 -3.29
C ILE A 79 -19.15 6.32 -3.99
N TYR A 80 -18.16 7.14 -4.27
CA TYR A 80 -18.31 8.38 -5.02
C TYR A 80 -17.97 8.14 -6.49
N ASP A 81 -18.86 8.59 -7.36
CA ASP A 81 -18.65 8.65 -8.80
C ASP A 81 -18.29 10.10 -9.17
N ASP A 82 -17.03 10.31 -9.53
CA ASP A 82 -16.49 11.61 -9.90
C ASP A 82 -16.99 12.13 -11.26
N LEU A 83 -17.51 11.26 -12.12
CA LEU A 83 -18.12 11.67 -13.39
C LEU A 83 -19.52 12.23 -13.16
N SER A 84 -20.35 11.52 -12.37
CA SER A 84 -21.72 11.97 -12.06
C SER A 84 -21.80 12.92 -10.86
N LYS A 85 -20.67 13.12 -10.16
CA LYS A 85 -20.52 13.92 -8.92
C LYS A 85 -21.49 13.50 -7.82
N LYS A 86 -21.73 12.19 -7.67
CA LYS A 86 -22.71 11.64 -6.73
C LYS A 86 -22.16 10.47 -5.92
N PHE A 87 -22.69 10.31 -4.72
CA PHE A 87 -22.57 9.07 -3.97
C PHE A 87 -23.56 8.05 -4.55
N ILE A 88 -23.02 6.96 -5.08
CA ILE A 88 -23.80 5.93 -5.79
C ILE A 88 -24.04 4.68 -4.96
N MET A 89 -23.38 4.55 -3.80
CA MET A 89 -23.50 3.41 -2.91
C MET A 89 -23.06 3.76 -1.49
N GLU A 90 -23.69 3.13 -0.52
CA GLU A 90 -23.36 3.23 0.91
C GLU A 90 -23.42 1.83 1.54
N VAL A 91 -22.38 1.47 2.31
CA VAL A 91 -22.33 0.21 3.06
C VAL A 91 -21.80 0.48 4.48
N THR A 92 -22.65 0.23 5.48
CA THR A 92 -22.33 0.47 6.89
C THR A 92 -21.91 -0.82 7.61
N PHE A 93 -20.93 -0.69 8.50
CA PHE A 93 -20.34 -1.76 9.29
C PHE A 93 -20.58 -1.54 10.79
N THR A 94 -20.35 -2.59 11.58
CA THR A 94 -20.56 -2.58 13.03
C THR A 94 -19.44 -1.88 13.81
N SER A 95 -18.29 -1.64 13.18
CA SER A 95 -17.13 -0.99 13.79
C SER A 95 -16.38 -0.13 12.78
N PRO A 96 -15.51 0.79 13.25
CA PRO A 96 -14.77 1.69 12.36
C PRO A 96 -13.93 0.93 11.34
N ILE A 97 -13.96 1.41 10.10
CA ILE A 97 -13.23 0.83 8.99
C ILE A 97 -11.75 1.20 9.13
N LYS A 98 -10.88 0.21 8.95
CA LYS A 98 -9.42 0.38 9.02
C LYS A 98 -8.77 0.49 7.66
N ALA A 99 -9.29 -0.21 6.66
CA ALA A 99 -8.80 -0.12 5.29
C ALA A 99 -9.81 -0.62 4.27
N ILE A 100 -9.66 -0.15 3.03
CA ILE A 100 -10.40 -0.62 1.85
C ILE A 100 -9.40 -1.03 0.78
N ARG A 101 -9.71 -2.12 0.06
CA ARG A 101 -9.06 -2.48 -1.20
C ARG A 101 -10.13 -2.73 -2.26
N LEU A 102 -9.88 -2.20 -3.46
CA LEU A 102 -10.79 -2.34 -4.59
C LEU A 102 -10.17 -3.17 -5.72
N ARG A 103 -10.96 -4.10 -6.24
CA ARG A 103 -10.82 -4.73 -7.55
C ARG A 103 -12.00 -4.31 -8.43
N ARG A 104 -11.92 -4.57 -9.74
CA ARG A 104 -13.04 -4.32 -10.65
C ARG A 104 -14.28 -5.16 -10.31
N ASP A 105 -14.08 -6.31 -9.67
CA ASP A 105 -15.12 -7.30 -9.37
C ASP A 105 -15.37 -7.51 -7.86
N LYS A 106 -14.57 -6.89 -6.99
CA LYS A 106 -14.64 -7.06 -5.52
C LYS A 106 -14.34 -5.77 -4.77
N MET A 107 -15.04 -5.56 -3.66
CA MET A 107 -14.70 -4.58 -2.64
C MET A 107 -14.35 -5.32 -1.35
N ILE A 108 -13.17 -5.05 -0.78
CA ILE A 108 -12.68 -5.67 0.44
C ILE A 108 -12.54 -4.60 1.51
N VAL A 109 -13.17 -4.82 2.66
CA VAL A 109 -13.20 -3.87 3.78
C VAL A 109 -12.62 -4.55 5.02
N ALA A 110 -11.57 -3.97 5.60
CA ALA A 110 -11.00 -4.41 6.86
C ALA A 110 -11.55 -3.60 8.02
N LEU A 111 -12.04 -4.30 9.02
CA LEU A 111 -12.28 -3.81 10.36
C LEU A 111 -11.11 -4.27 11.26
N GLN A 112 -11.19 -3.97 12.56
CA GLN A 112 -10.12 -4.35 13.49
C GLN A 112 -9.96 -5.87 13.67
N ARG A 113 -11.03 -6.66 13.54
CA ARG A 113 -11.01 -8.12 13.74
C ARG A 113 -11.71 -8.92 12.65
N GLU A 114 -12.16 -8.25 11.61
CA GLU A 114 -12.93 -8.87 10.53
C GLU A 114 -12.53 -8.27 9.20
N ILE A 115 -12.59 -9.07 8.14
CA ILE A 115 -12.50 -8.63 6.75
C ILE A 115 -13.77 -9.05 6.04
N HIS A 116 -14.46 -8.10 5.41
CA HIS A 116 -15.67 -8.34 4.64
C HIS A 116 -15.36 -8.21 3.16
N VAL A 117 -15.76 -9.20 2.37
CA VAL A 117 -15.57 -9.21 0.91
C VAL A 117 -16.93 -9.13 0.24
N PHE A 118 -17.09 -8.18 -0.67
CA PHE A 118 -18.31 -7.95 -1.44
C PHE A 118 -18.06 -8.14 -2.93
N SER A 119 -19.09 -8.59 -3.67
CA SER A 119 -19.15 -8.37 -5.12
C SER A 119 -19.22 -6.88 -5.41
N PHE A 120 -18.59 -6.43 -6.49
CA PHE A 120 -18.54 -5.02 -6.88
C PHE A 120 -18.52 -4.92 -8.41
N PRO A 121 -19.10 -3.89 -9.05
CA PRO A 121 -19.85 -2.79 -8.45
C PRO A 121 -21.33 -3.13 -8.18
N MET A 122 -22.02 -3.86 -9.07
CA MET A 122 -23.45 -4.14 -8.90
C MET A 122 -23.84 -5.54 -9.42
N PRO A 123 -24.74 -6.27 -8.72
CA PRO A 123 -25.26 -5.95 -7.38
C PRO A 123 -24.15 -6.12 -6.33
N THR A 124 -24.03 -5.15 -5.41
CA THR A 124 -23.12 -5.29 -4.27
C THR A 124 -23.72 -6.24 -3.24
N ARG A 125 -23.07 -7.38 -3.02
CA ARG A 125 -23.49 -8.42 -2.09
C ARG A 125 -22.29 -8.90 -1.30
N ARG A 126 -22.44 -9.08 0.00
CA ARG A 126 -21.39 -9.68 0.82
C ARG A 126 -21.22 -11.14 0.42
N LEU A 127 -20.03 -11.50 -0.03
CA LEU A 127 -19.67 -12.85 -0.46
C LEU A 127 -19.19 -13.68 0.72
N LEU A 128 -18.33 -13.10 1.57
CA LEU A 128 -17.81 -13.77 2.76
C LEU A 128 -17.34 -12.75 3.82
N THR A 129 -17.24 -13.23 5.05
CA THR A 129 -16.62 -12.54 6.19
C THR A 129 -15.53 -13.43 6.75
N LEU A 130 -14.36 -12.86 6.98
CA LEU A 130 -13.18 -13.54 7.53
C LEU A 130 -12.89 -12.95 8.89
N GLU A 131 -12.71 -13.80 9.89
CA GLU A 131 -12.19 -13.37 11.17
C GLU A 131 -10.67 -13.20 11.07
N THR A 132 -10.14 -12.19 11.76
CA THR A 132 -8.70 -11.95 11.85
C THR A 132 -8.28 -11.89 13.31
N ARG A 133 -6.97 -11.97 13.53
CA ARG A 133 -6.38 -11.40 14.76
C ARG A 133 -6.66 -9.89 14.79
N ASP A 134 -6.48 -9.28 15.95
CA ASP A 134 -6.37 -7.83 16.08
C ASP A 134 -5.48 -7.21 14.98
N ASN A 135 -6.09 -6.37 14.14
CA ASN A 135 -5.52 -5.73 12.96
C ASN A 135 -5.76 -4.21 13.03
N PRO A 136 -5.16 -3.52 14.02
CA PRO A 136 -5.43 -2.10 14.26
C PRO A 136 -5.01 -1.20 13.08
N MET A 137 -4.01 -1.64 12.30
CA MET A 137 -3.50 -0.93 11.12
C MET A 137 -4.30 -1.25 9.84
N GLY A 138 -5.30 -2.13 9.90
CA GLY A 138 -6.08 -2.52 8.72
C GLY A 138 -5.24 -3.15 7.61
N LEU A 139 -4.20 -3.93 7.95
CA LEU A 139 -3.34 -4.57 6.97
C LEU A 139 -4.17 -5.56 6.15
N ILE A 140 -4.43 -5.23 4.88
CA ILE A 140 -5.05 -6.07 3.88
C ILE A 140 -4.46 -5.71 2.52
N GLU A 141 -4.12 -6.72 1.72
CA GLU A 141 -3.62 -6.51 0.37
C GLU A 141 -4.21 -7.50 -0.61
N VAL A 142 -4.45 -7.05 -1.84
CA VAL A 142 -5.11 -7.83 -2.86
C VAL A 142 -4.35 -7.74 -4.18
N ALA A 143 -4.25 -8.86 -4.89
CA ALA A 143 -3.82 -8.84 -6.27
C ALA A 143 -4.82 -8.02 -7.09
N THR A 144 -4.33 -7.14 -7.96
CA THR A 144 -5.17 -6.16 -8.66
C THR A 144 -5.40 -6.52 -10.13
N LEU A 145 -4.50 -7.30 -10.74
CA LEU A 145 -4.66 -7.71 -12.14
C LEU A 145 -5.82 -8.71 -12.31
N ALA A 146 -6.64 -8.46 -13.32
CA ALA A 146 -7.70 -9.37 -13.72
C ALA A 146 -7.15 -10.68 -14.32
N THR A 147 -5.98 -10.61 -14.95
CA THR A 147 -5.26 -11.74 -15.55
C THR A 147 -4.42 -12.53 -14.55
N ALA A 148 -4.44 -12.15 -13.27
CA ALA A 148 -3.74 -12.89 -12.23
C ALA A 148 -4.23 -14.35 -12.18
N GLN A 149 -3.32 -15.29 -12.02
CA GLN A 149 -3.66 -16.72 -11.91
C GLN A 149 -4.58 -17.00 -10.72
N LYS A 150 -4.45 -16.21 -9.65
CA LYS A 150 -5.30 -16.23 -8.46
C LYS A 150 -5.71 -14.81 -8.10
N GLN A 151 -6.93 -14.64 -7.62
CA GLN A 151 -7.37 -13.37 -7.06
C GLN A 151 -6.93 -13.29 -5.60
N LEU A 152 -5.62 -13.27 -5.36
CA LEU A 152 -5.05 -13.40 -4.03
C LEU A 152 -5.48 -12.23 -3.11
N LEU A 153 -6.02 -12.58 -1.94
CA LEU A 153 -6.15 -11.71 -0.78
C LEU A 153 -5.17 -12.17 0.31
N ALA A 154 -4.36 -11.24 0.84
CA ALA A 154 -3.42 -11.47 1.91
C ALA A 154 -3.72 -10.55 3.10
N PHE A 155 -3.66 -11.09 4.31
CA PHE A 155 -3.94 -10.36 5.55
C PHE A 155 -3.29 -11.03 6.77
N PRO A 156 -3.15 -10.34 7.92
CA PRO A 156 -2.62 -10.96 9.14
C PRO A 156 -3.44 -12.17 9.59
N GLY A 157 -2.77 -13.31 9.77
CA GLY A 157 -3.38 -14.53 10.30
C GLY A 157 -3.52 -14.51 11.83
N HIS A 158 -4.23 -15.52 12.36
CA HIS A 158 -4.45 -15.64 13.81
C HIS A 158 -3.16 -15.79 14.63
N LYS A 159 -2.15 -16.49 14.10
CA LYS A 159 -0.84 -16.62 14.73
C LYS A 159 -0.04 -15.34 14.50
N GLN A 160 0.63 -14.86 15.56
CA GLN A 160 1.49 -13.68 15.46
C GLN A 160 2.50 -13.82 14.33
N GLY A 161 2.65 -12.76 13.54
CA GLY A 161 3.59 -12.69 12.42
C GLY A 161 3.24 -13.59 11.24
N SER A 162 2.09 -14.27 11.27
CA SER A 162 1.60 -15.06 10.14
C SER A 162 0.75 -14.23 9.19
N VAL A 163 0.75 -14.63 7.91
CA VAL A 163 -0.13 -14.08 6.87
C VAL A 163 -1.08 -15.18 6.40
N GLN A 164 -2.37 -14.92 6.36
CA GLN A 164 -3.37 -15.77 5.72
C GLN A 164 -3.58 -15.35 4.26
N LEU A 165 -3.73 -16.34 3.40
CA LEU A 165 -3.86 -16.21 1.95
C LEU A 165 -5.15 -16.89 1.49
N ILE A 166 -5.97 -16.16 0.74
CA ILE A 166 -7.24 -16.65 0.19
C ILE A 166 -7.30 -16.31 -1.29
N ASP A 167 -7.85 -17.24 -2.09
CA ASP A 167 -8.15 -17.00 -3.49
C ASP A 167 -9.59 -16.52 -3.64
N LEU A 168 -9.78 -15.23 -3.96
CA LEU A 168 -11.10 -14.63 -4.13
C LEU A 168 -11.83 -15.11 -5.40
N GLY A 169 -11.16 -15.83 -6.30
CA GLY A 169 -11.79 -16.47 -7.46
C GLY A 169 -12.54 -17.76 -7.08
N ALA A 170 -12.16 -18.39 -5.96
CA ALA A 170 -12.74 -19.65 -5.50
C ALA A 170 -13.72 -19.43 -4.33
N THR A 171 -14.48 -18.33 -4.36
CA THR A 171 -15.45 -17.96 -3.31
C THR A 171 -16.89 -18.33 -3.66
N GLU A 172 -17.10 -19.21 -4.65
CA GLU A 172 -18.43 -19.68 -5.02
C GLU A 172 -18.99 -20.66 -3.96
N ALA A 173 -20.32 -20.77 -3.89
CA ALA A 173 -20.98 -21.67 -2.97
C ALA A 173 -20.58 -23.13 -3.27
N GLY A 174 -19.84 -23.75 -2.34
CA GLY A 174 -19.38 -25.14 -2.44
C GLY A 174 -17.86 -25.30 -2.59
N SER A 175 -17.12 -24.24 -2.91
CA SER A 175 -15.65 -24.28 -2.91
C SER A 175 -15.09 -23.90 -1.53
N SER A 176 -14.89 -24.90 -0.68
CA SER A 176 -14.08 -24.72 0.53
C SER A 176 -12.60 -24.70 0.15
N SER A 177 -11.98 -23.52 0.12
CA SER A 177 -10.53 -23.42 0.13
C SER A 177 -10.09 -22.97 1.52
N ALA A 178 -9.50 -23.88 2.28
CA ALA A 178 -8.90 -23.53 3.56
C ALA A 178 -7.84 -22.44 3.32
N PRO A 179 -7.82 -21.36 4.11
CA PRO A 179 -6.82 -20.31 3.96
C PRO A 179 -5.41 -20.90 4.08
N ALA A 180 -4.55 -20.60 3.12
CA ALA A 180 -3.14 -20.95 3.26
C ALA A 180 -2.49 -19.99 4.25
N THR A 181 -1.54 -20.47 5.06
CA THR A 181 -0.85 -19.65 6.07
C THR A 181 0.65 -19.60 5.77
N LEU A 182 1.23 -18.41 5.81
CA LEU A 182 2.66 -18.16 5.79
C LEU A 182 3.14 -17.76 7.19
N ALA A 183 4.11 -18.47 7.75
CA ALA A 183 4.77 -18.06 8.99
C ALA A 183 5.85 -17.01 8.69
N ALA A 184 5.43 -15.77 8.44
CA ALA A 184 6.30 -14.76 7.85
C ALA A 184 7.33 -14.18 8.84
N HIS A 185 6.92 -13.90 10.08
CA HIS A 185 7.74 -13.28 11.12
C HIS A 185 7.46 -13.87 12.50
N GLN A 186 8.36 -13.67 13.46
CA GLN A 186 8.10 -13.99 14.88
C GLN A 186 7.29 -12.89 15.58
N GLY A 187 7.55 -11.63 15.23
CA GLY A 187 6.84 -10.45 15.72
C GLY A 187 5.55 -10.16 14.94
N ALA A 188 4.74 -9.22 15.45
CA ALA A 188 3.55 -8.74 14.75
C ALA A 188 3.91 -8.14 13.38
N LEU A 189 3.00 -8.25 12.42
CA LEU A 189 3.17 -7.61 11.11
C LEU A 189 2.96 -6.10 11.25
N ALA A 190 3.83 -5.32 10.60
CA ALA A 190 3.73 -3.87 10.51
C ALA A 190 3.40 -3.40 9.09
N CYS A 191 3.84 -4.15 8.07
CA CYS A 191 3.61 -3.80 6.68
C CYS A 191 3.43 -5.07 5.83
N LEU A 192 2.56 -4.98 4.82
CA LEU A 192 2.19 -6.07 3.92
C LEU A 192 1.99 -5.49 2.53
N ALA A 193 2.50 -6.18 1.50
CA ALA A 193 2.29 -5.83 0.09
C ALA A 193 2.09 -7.10 -0.74
N VAL A 194 1.23 -7.04 -1.74
CA VAL A 194 1.05 -8.08 -2.76
C VAL A 194 1.41 -7.47 -4.10
N ASN A 195 2.15 -8.19 -4.95
CA ASN A 195 2.42 -7.70 -6.29
C ASN A 195 1.17 -7.79 -7.17
N ASN A 196 1.14 -7.04 -8.28
CA ASN A 196 -0.05 -6.90 -9.13
C ASN A 196 -0.63 -8.24 -9.63
N SER A 197 0.21 -9.24 -9.89
CA SER A 197 -0.18 -10.58 -10.34
C SER A 197 -0.55 -11.56 -9.21
N GLY A 198 -0.36 -11.17 -7.94
CA GLY A 198 -0.63 -12.02 -6.79
C GLY A 198 0.34 -13.19 -6.61
N THR A 199 1.50 -13.19 -7.27
CA THR A 199 2.51 -14.27 -7.19
C THR A 199 3.54 -14.04 -6.09
N MET A 200 3.70 -12.80 -5.61
CA MET A 200 4.64 -12.44 -4.56
C MET A 200 4.00 -11.61 -3.46
N ILE A 201 4.46 -11.84 -2.24
CA ILE A 201 4.03 -11.11 -1.04
C ILE A 201 5.27 -10.57 -0.34
N ALA A 202 5.31 -9.28 -0.04
CA ALA A 202 6.32 -8.69 0.82
C ALA A 202 5.74 -8.43 2.21
N THR A 203 6.53 -8.71 3.24
CA THR A 203 6.12 -8.58 4.64
C THR A 203 7.22 -7.96 5.47
N ALA A 204 6.84 -7.09 6.41
CA ALA A 204 7.73 -6.61 7.46
C ALA A 204 7.03 -6.71 8.81
N SER A 205 7.79 -7.04 9.85
CA SER A 205 7.31 -7.03 11.23
C SER A 205 7.51 -5.66 11.88
N THR A 206 6.97 -5.48 13.09
CA THR A 206 7.21 -4.32 13.95
C THR A 206 8.69 -4.12 14.31
N GLN A 207 9.53 -5.14 14.13
CA GLN A 207 10.99 -4.99 14.26
C GLN A 207 11.59 -4.14 13.13
N GLY A 208 11.02 -4.23 11.93
CA GLY A 208 11.35 -3.39 10.77
C GLY A 208 12.80 -3.42 10.26
N THR A 209 13.63 -4.35 10.71
CA THR A 209 15.00 -4.54 10.20
C THR A 209 15.02 -5.31 8.89
N LEU A 210 14.04 -6.18 8.68
CA LEU A 210 13.95 -7.11 7.55
C LEU A 210 12.61 -6.97 6.82
N VAL A 211 12.70 -6.99 5.50
CA VAL A 211 11.56 -7.20 4.60
C VAL A 211 11.73 -8.59 3.97
N ARG A 212 10.70 -9.42 4.04
CA ARG A 212 10.72 -10.78 3.48
C ARG A 212 9.77 -10.88 2.31
N VAL A 213 10.26 -11.37 1.18
CA VAL A 213 9.48 -11.60 -0.03
C VAL A 213 9.23 -13.11 -0.19
N TRP A 214 7.98 -13.47 -0.41
CA TRP A 214 7.49 -14.84 -0.43
C TRP A 214 6.84 -15.17 -1.76
N ASP A 215 6.99 -16.41 -2.22
CA ASP A 215 6.18 -16.97 -3.29
C ASP A 215 4.80 -17.31 -2.71
N SER A 216 3.74 -16.71 -3.23
CA SER A 216 2.38 -16.89 -2.71
C SER A 216 1.79 -18.28 -3.04
N ILE A 217 2.29 -18.94 -4.09
CA ILE A 217 1.78 -20.21 -4.59
C ILE A 217 2.50 -21.37 -3.89
N ARG A 218 3.83 -21.36 -3.95
CA ARG A 218 4.71 -22.37 -3.34
C ARG A 218 4.90 -22.15 -1.85
N ARG A 219 4.58 -20.95 -1.35
CA ARG A 219 4.57 -20.60 0.09
C ARG A 219 5.94 -20.72 0.75
N HIS A 220 7.00 -20.42 0.01
CA HIS A 220 8.36 -20.37 0.53
C HIS A 220 8.94 -18.96 0.43
N LEU A 221 9.93 -18.69 1.27
CA LEU A 221 10.69 -17.46 1.26
C LEU A 221 11.54 -17.40 -0.01
N LEU A 222 11.39 -16.34 -0.80
CA LEU A 222 12.19 -16.08 -2.00
C LEU A 222 13.46 -15.33 -1.64
N VAL A 223 13.32 -14.22 -0.88
CA VAL A 223 14.45 -13.40 -0.46
C VAL A 223 14.16 -12.69 0.86
N GLU A 224 15.23 -12.54 1.66
CA GLU A 224 15.24 -11.70 2.85
C GLU A 224 16.10 -10.46 2.59
N LEU A 225 15.46 -9.28 2.68
CA LEU A 225 16.02 -7.98 2.37
C LEU A 225 16.24 -7.21 3.67
N ARG A 226 17.46 -6.72 3.87
CA ARG A 226 17.84 -5.92 5.03
C ARG A 226 17.65 -4.45 4.75
N ARG A 227 16.69 -3.84 5.45
CA ARG A 227 16.48 -2.39 5.45
C ARG A 227 17.61 -1.68 6.19
N GLY A 228 17.96 -2.18 7.38
CA GLY A 228 19.02 -1.62 8.22
C GLY A 228 19.37 -2.52 9.39
N ALA A 229 20.39 -2.14 10.16
CA ALA A 229 20.73 -2.80 11.41
C ALA A 229 19.72 -2.45 12.51
N ASP A 230 19.29 -1.18 12.56
CA ASP A 230 18.42 -0.67 13.61
C ASP A 230 16.93 -0.94 13.34
N PRO A 231 16.13 -1.13 14.41
CA PRO A 231 14.69 -1.18 14.30
C PRO A 231 14.11 0.11 13.68
N ALA A 232 13.03 -0.03 12.93
CA ALA A 232 12.29 1.10 12.36
C ALA A 232 10.82 0.79 12.14
N THR A 233 9.98 1.81 12.21
CA THR A 233 8.58 1.73 11.81
C THR A 233 8.50 1.87 10.30
N LEU A 234 8.10 0.80 9.58
CA LEU A 234 7.84 0.90 8.14
C LEU A 234 6.47 1.55 7.90
N TYR A 235 6.43 2.48 6.95
CA TYR A 235 5.20 3.15 6.54
C TYR A 235 4.60 2.55 5.27
N CYS A 236 5.45 2.12 4.34
CA CYS A 236 5.01 1.60 3.04
C CYS A 236 6.00 0.57 2.50
N ILE A 237 5.49 -0.44 1.81
CA ILE A 237 6.25 -1.37 0.97
C ILE A 237 5.47 -1.51 -0.34
N THR A 238 6.15 -1.36 -1.47
CA THR A 238 5.52 -1.41 -2.79
C THR A 238 6.39 -2.18 -3.77
N PHE A 239 5.78 -3.08 -4.56
CA PHE A 239 6.44 -3.71 -5.71
C PHE A 239 6.41 -2.76 -6.91
N SER A 240 7.43 -2.81 -7.75
CA SER A 240 7.34 -2.24 -9.10
C SER A 240 6.28 -2.99 -9.93
N ARG A 241 5.75 -2.36 -10.98
CA ARG A 241 4.68 -2.95 -11.80
C ARG A 241 5.06 -4.30 -12.42
N ASP A 242 6.31 -4.44 -12.83
CA ASP A 242 6.94 -5.66 -13.36
C ASP A 242 7.46 -6.61 -12.26
N SER A 243 7.34 -6.20 -11.00
CA SER A 243 7.87 -6.89 -9.82
C SER A 243 9.38 -7.17 -9.85
N GLU A 244 10.14 -6.40 -10.64
CA GLU A 244 11.60 -6.48 -10.66
C GLU A 244 12.26 -5.81 -9.45
N PHE A 245 11.55 -4.86 -8.81
CA PHE A 245 12.04 -4.08 -7.68
C PHE A 245 11.00 -3.99 -6.55
N LEU A 246 11.49 -3.67 -5.36
CA LEU A 246 10.69 -3.37 -4.17
C LEU A 246 11.20 -2.08 -3.53
N CYS A 247 10.32 -1.17 -3.18
CA CYS A 247 10.67 -0.01 -2.36
C CYS A 247 10.04 -0.09 -0.97
N ALA A 248 10.72 0.46 0.03
CA ALA A 248 10.25 0.50 1.41
C ALA A 248 10.62 1.82 2.08
N SER A 249 9.65 2.50 2.69
CA SER A 249 9.83 3.72 3.47
C SER A 249 9.70 3.46 4.98
N SER A 250 10.37 4.28 5.79
CA SER A 250 10.36 4.14 7.25
C SER A 250 10.55 5.45 8.01
N ASP A 251 10.35 5.42 9.33
CA ASP A 251 10.58 6.52 10.26
C ASP A 251 12.04 7.04 10.30
N LYS A 252 12.98 6.30 9.72
CA LYS A 252 14.39 6.71 9.58
C LYS A 252 14.64 7.77 8.50
N GLY A 253 13.60 8.26 7.83
CA GLY A 253 13.74 9.26 6.77
C GLY A 253 14.46 8.73 5.53
N THR A 254 14.50 7.40 5.35
CA THR A 254 15.13 6.73 4.21
C THR A 254 14.11 5.88 3.46
N VAL A 255 14.16 5.96 2.13
CA VAL A 255 13.49 5.03 1.23
C VAL A 255 14.53 4.10 0.64
N HIS A 256 14.30 2.80 0.79
CA HIS A 256 15.17 1.74 0.30
C HIS A 256 14.62 1.13 -0.99
N ILE A 257 15.50 0.85 -1.94
CA ILE A 257 15.16 0.22 -3.22
C ILE A 257 15.94 -1.09 -3.32
N PHE A 258 15.22 -2.20 -3.51
CA PHE A 258 15.78 -3.53 -3.62
C PHE A 258 15.47 -4.13 -4.99
N ALA A 259 16.44 -4.80 -5.60
CA ALA A 259 16.23 -5.62 -6.77
C ALA A 259 15.70 -7.02 -6.35
N LEU A 260 14.67 -7.50 -7.02
CA LEU A 260 14.06 -8.82 -6.77
C LEU A 260 14.39 -9.83 -7.87
N LYS A 261 14.47 -9.38 -9.12
CA LYS A 261 14.76 -10.23 -10.28
C LYS A 261 16.26 -10.45 -10.44
N ASP A 262 17.03 -9.37 -10.57
CA ASP A 262 18.48 -9.43 -10.55
C ASP A 262 19.02 -9.09 -9.14
N THR A 263 19.02 -10.10 -8.28
CA THR A 263 19.48 -9.96 -6.89
C THR A 263 20.99 -9.69 -6.75
N GLN A 264 21.76 -9.72 -7.84
CA GLN A 264 23.19 -9.34 -7.81
C GLN A 264 23.38 -7.83 -7.74
N LEU A 265 22.35 -7.05 -8.11
CA LEU A 265 22.35 -5.59 -7.98
C LEU A 265 22.28 -5.16 -6.50
N ASN A 266 21.73 -6.00 -5.62
CA ASN A 266 21.67 -5.70 -4.20
C ASN A 266 23.06 -5.76 -3.55
N ARG A 267 23.33 -4.83 -2.66
CA ARG A 267 24.58 -4.83 -1.87
C ARG A 267 24.59 -6.04 -0.94
N ARG A 268 25.74 -6.71 -0.81
CA ARG A 268 25.89 -7.88 0.08
C ARG A 268 26.90 -7.59 1.17
N SER A 269 26.59 -8.04 2.37
CA SER A 269 27.51 -7.98 3.49
C SER A 269 28.56 -9.10 3.36
N THR A 270 29.84 -8.77 3.19
CA THR A 270 30.95 -9.73 3.00
C THR A 270 31.29 -10.57 4.24
N PHE A 271 30.53 -10.45 5.33
CA PHE A 271 30.77 -11.22 6.56
C PHE A 271 30.44 -12.72 6.44
N SER A 272 29.90 -13.17 5.30
CA SER A 272 29.65 -14.59 4.99
C SER A 272 30.92 -15.44 4.78
N LYS A 273 32.12 -14.84 4.71
CA LYS A 273 33.39 -15.58 4.56
C LYS A 273 34.00 -16.13 5.86
N MET A 274 33.44 -15.83 7.04
CA MET A 274 33.90 -16.42 8.29
C MET A 274 33.10 -17.71 8.56
N GLY A 275 33.53 -18.79 7.93
CA GLY A 275 32.90 -20.09 8.09
C GLY A 275 33.00 -20.57 9.53
N PHE A 276 31.87 -20.66 10.23
CA PHE A 276 31.54 -21.63 11.27
C PHE A 276 30.11 -21.32 11.75
N LEU A 277 29.19 -22.29 11.60
CA LEU A 277 27.78 -22.32 12.04
C LEU A 277 26.70 -21.85 11.02
N GLY A 278 26.10 -22.85 10.37
CA GLY A 278 24.70 -22.80 9.88
C GLY A 278 24.48 -22.17 8.51
N ASN A 279 23.40 -22.58 7.85
CA ASN A 279 22.90 -21.99 6.61
C ASN A 279 22.42 -20.54 6.86
N TYR A 280 23.36 -19.60 7.02
CA TYR A 280 23.06 -18.19 7.06
C TYR A 280 22.75 -17.74 5.63
N VAL A 281 21.47 -17.48 5.35
CA VAL A 281 21.07 -16.87 4.09
C VAL A 281 21.71 -15.48 4.03
N GLU A 282 22.56 -15.26 3.02
CA GLU A 282 23.28 -14.01 2.85
C GLU A 282 22.30 -12.84 2.75
N SER A 283 22.35 -11.95 3.74
CA SER A 283 21.38 -10.86 3.86
C SER A 283 21.66 -9.79 2.81
N GLN A 284 20.68 -9.53 1.95
CA GLN A 284 20.78 -8.58 0.84
C GLN A 284 20.34 -7.18 1.29
N TRP A 285 21.20 -6.19 1.13
CA TRP A 285 20.91 -4.79 1.42
C TRP A 285 20.38 -4.08 0.18
N ALA A 286 19.81 -2.89 0.38
CA ALA A 286 19.27 -2.08 -0.71
C ALA A 286 20.31 -1.81 -1.80
N LEU A 287 19.88 -1.91 -3.07
CA LEU A 287 20.63 -1.46 -4.25
C LEU A 287 20.91 0.04 -4.15
N ALA A 288 19.85 0.80 -3.90
CA ALA A 288 19.86 2.25 -3.83
C ALA A 288 19.02 2.75 -2.65
N THR A 289 19.35 3.94 -2.17
CA THR A 289 18.61 4.62 -1.09
C THR A 289 18.57 6.11 -1.37
N PHE A 290 17.49 6.77 -0.96
CA PHE A 290 17.44 8.24 -0.88
C PHE A 290 16.75 8.67 0.40
N THR A 291 16.93 9.94 0.76
CA THR A 291 16.38 10.53 1.97
C THR A 291 15.14 11.38 1.67
N VAL A 292 14.21 11.35 2.62
CA VAL A 292 13.02 12.19 2.71
C VAL A 292 13.06 12.92 4.07
N PRO A 293 12.21 13.94 4.32
CA PRO A 293 12.16 14.60 5.62
C PRO A 293 12.09 13.58 6.77
N PRO A 294 13.01 13.65 7.76
CA PRO A 294 13.02 12.70 8.86
C PRO A 294 11.75 12.83 9.69
N GLU A 295 11.34 11.72 10.32
CA GLU A 295 10.12 11.66 11.17
C GLU A 295 8.81 12.03 10.45
N CYS A 296 8.84 12.19 9.13
CA CYS A 296 7.65 12.37 8.30
C CYS A 296 7.27 11.05 7.64
N ALA A 297 6.06 10.56 7.94
CA ALA A 297 5.54 9.38 7.26
C ALA A 297 5.38 9.67 5.76
N CYS A 298 5.74 8.67 4.93
CA CYS A 298 5.58 8.77 3.50
C CYS A 298 5.18 7.42 2.89
N VAL A 299 4.39 7.50 1.83
CA VAL A 299 4.14 6.37 0.94
C VAL A 299 5.13 6.42 -0.22
N CYS A 300 5.58 5.26 -0.69
CA CYS A 300 6.51 5.17 -1.82
C CYS A 300 6.01 4.21 -2.90
N ALA A 301 6.26 4.55 -4.16
CA ALA A 301 5.89 3.73 -5.31
C ALA A 301 6.84 3.96 -6.49
N PHE A 302 6.73 3.13 -7.53
CA PHE A 302 7.59 3.22 -8.71
C PHE A 302 6.94 4.07 -9.80
N GLY A 303 7.73 4.96 -10.38
CA GLY A 303 7.38 5.74 -11.56
C GLY A 303 7.93 5.12 -12.84
N THR A 304 7.93 5.90 -13.91
CA THR A 304 8.60 5.56 -15.17
C THR A 304 10.12 5.65 -15.06
N ARG A 305 10.85 5.03 -16.00
CA ARG A 305 12.31 5.21 -16.18
C ARG A 305 13.15 4.93 -14.92
N SER A 306 12.91 3.80 -14.25
CA SER A 306 13.62 3.41 -13.03
C SER A 306 13.62 4.52 -11.97
N SER A 307 12.44 5.08 -11.72
CA SER A 307 12.25 6.09 -10.68
C SER A 307 11.39 5.57 -9.53
N VAL A 308 11.60 6.16 -8.36
CA VAL A 308 10.77 5.97 -7.17
C VAL A 308 10.25 7.33 -6.74
N ILE A 309 8.95 7.38 -6.46
CA ILE A 309 8.26 8.53 -5.88
C ILE A 309 8.09 8.29 -4.39
N ALA A 310 8.31 9.32 -3.58
CA ALA A 310 7.86 9.39 -2.20
C ALA A 310 6.93 10.58 -2.00
N ILE A 311 5.79 10.34 -1.35
CA ILE A 311 4.79 11.36 -1.03
C ILE A 311 4.65 11.41 0.49
N CYS A 312 4.97 12.56 1.05
CA CYS A 312 5.13 12.77 2.48
C CYS A 312 3.89 13.46 3.08
N MET A 313 3.59 13.12 4.34
CA MET A 313 2.48 13.71 5.10
C MET A 313 2.64 15.21 5.38
N ASP A 314 3.83 15.78 5.14
CA ASP A 314 4.09 17.23 5.22
C ASP A 314 3.72 18.01 3.93
N GLY A 315 3.16 17.31 2.95
CA GLY A 315 2.76 17.88 1.65
C GLY A 315 3.87 17.88 0.60
N THR A 316 5.02 17.24 0.85
CA THR A 316 6.12 17.18 -0.12
C THR A 316 6.04 15.96 -1.03
N PHE A 317 6.42 16.17 -2.29
CA PHE A 317 6.57 15.18 -3.34
C PHE A 317 8.04 15.07 -3.72
N HIS A 318 8.55 13.84 -3.83
CA HIS A 318 9.94 13.57 -4.18
C HIS A 318 9.99 12.53 -5.28
N LYS A 319 10.76 12.78 -6.33
CA LYS A 319 11.04 11.81 -7.39
C LYS A 319 12.54 11.59 -7.50
N TYR A 320 12.97 10.34 -7.42
CA TYR A 320 14.37 9.94 -7.56
C TYR A 320 14.52 8.89 -8.66
N VAL A 321 15.53 9.03 -9.51
CA VAL A 321 15.93 8.03 -10.51
C VAL A 321 17.08 7.22 -9.93
N PHE A 322 16.99 5.90 -10.04
CA PHE A 322 18.03 4.98 -9.61
C PHE A 322 18.60 4.19 -10.79
N THR A 323 19.84 3.75 -10.65
CA THR A 323 20.58 3.00 -11.67
C THR A 323 21.08 1.67 -11.09
N ALA A 324 21.45 0.74 -11.98
CA ALA A 324 21.86 -0.62 -11.60
C ALA A 324 23.19 -0.66 -10.80
N ASP A 325 24.02 0.38 -10.88
CA ASP A 325 25.22 0.56 -10.07
C ASP A 325 24.95 1.16 -8.68
N GLY A 326 23.68 1.45 -8.36
CA GLY A 326 23.24 1.89 -7.04
C GLY A 326 23.27 3.40 -6.82
N ASN A 327 23.49 4.21 -7.88
CA ASN A 327 23.28 5.66 -7.80
C ASN A 327 21.78 5.98 -7.71
N CYS A 328 21.44 7.04 -6.98
CA CYS A 328 20.06 7.49 -6.79
C CYS A 328 20.03 9.01 -6.71
N ASN A 329 19.48 9.67 -7.73
CA ASN A 329 19.53 11.12 -7.89
C ASN A 329 18.11 11.70 -7.93
N ARG A 330 17.91 12.85 -7.27
CA ARG A 330 16.64 13.55 -7.28
C ARG A 330 16.36 14.11 -8.67
N GLU A 331 15.25 13.71 -9.28
CA GLU A 331 14.75 14.24 -10.55
C GLU A 331 13.77 15.39 -10.34
N ALA A 332 12.89 15.29 -9.33
CA ALA A 332 11.90 16.32 -9.03
C ALA A 332 11.62 16.44 -7.51
N PHE A 333 11.21 17.64 -7.11
CA PHE A 333 10.73 17.96 -5.77
C PHE A 333 9.67 19.05 -5.88
N ASP A 334 8.52 18.83 -5.24
CA ASP A 334 7.39 19.76 -5.26
C ASP A 334 6.67 19.76 -3.91
N VAL A 335 5.90 20.81 -3.63
CA VAL A 335 4.90 20.81 -2.55
C VAL A 335 3.55 20.61 -3.21
N PHE A 336 3.04 19.38 -3.21
CA PHE A 336 1.89 19.00 -4.04
C PHE A 336 0.59 19.71 -3.64
N LEU A 337 0.50 20.20 -2.39
CA LEU A 337 -0.64 20.98 -1.92
C LEU A 337 -0.73 22.38 -2.58
N ASP A 338 0.40 22.88 -3.10
CA ASP A 338 0.52 24.18 -3.75
C ASP A 338 0.47 24.07 -5.28
N VAL A 339 0.33 22.84 -5.82
CA VAL A 339 0.18 22.61 -7.26
C VAL A 339 -1.24 23.00 -7.66
N CYS A 340 -1.39 24.13 -8.36
CA CYS A 340 -2.67 24.56 -8.92
C CYS A 340 -3.00 23.80 -10.23
N ASP A 341 -4.29 23.70 -10.55
CA ASP A 341 -4.75 23.24 -11.86
C ASP A 341 -4.19 24.14 -12.97
N HIS A 342 -3.65 23.54 -14.03
CA HIS A 342 -3.16 24.27 -15.21
C HIS A 342 -4.30 24.81 -16.12
N ASP A 343 -5.55 24.83 -15.65
CA ASP A 343 -6.71 25.25 -16.45
C ASP A 343 -7.00 26.77 -16.36
N ASP A 344 -6.11 27.56 -15.74
CA ASP A 344 -6.18 29.04 -15.72
C ASP A 344 -5.24 29.72 -16.74
N PHE A 345 -5.17 29.23 -17.99
CA PHE A 345 -4.56 29.98 -19.11
C PHE A 345 -5.32 29.86 -20.42
#